data_AF-A9UDY0-F1
#
_entry.id   AF-A9UDY0-F1
#
_cell.length_a   1.000
_cell.length_b   1.000
_cell.length_c   1.000
_cell.angle_alpha   90.00
_cell.angle_beta   90.00
_cell.angle_gamma   90.00
#
_symmetry.space_group_name_H-M   'P 1'
#
loop_
_entity.id
_entity.type
_entity.pdbx_description
1 polymer ?
#
loop_
_entity_poly.entity_id
_entity_poly.type
_entity_poly.pdbx_seq_one_letter_code
_entity_poly.pdbx_strand_id
1 'polypeptide(L)'
;RVGAVMCCCGPCAMYRRSALLLLLDKYETQLFRGRPSDFGEDRHLTILMLNAGFRTEYVPDAIAATVVPNSMGAYLRQQLRWARSTFRDTLLALRLLPGLDRYLTLDVIGQNLGPLLLALSVLTGLAQLALTATVPWSTILMIASMTMVRCGVAAFRARELRFLGFSLHTLLNVALLLPLKAYALCTLSNSDW
;
A
#
# COMPACT_ATOMS: atom_id res chain seq x y z
N ARG A 1 -1.53 -21.82 -9.35
CA ARG A 1 -0.89 -20.92 -8.36
C ARG A 1 -1.44 -19.53 -8.61
N VAL A 2 -1.91 -18.83 -7.58
CA VAL A 2 -2.43 -17.45 -7.72
C VAL A 2 -1.21 -16.52 -7.73
N GLY A 3 -0.53 -16.47 -8.86
CA GLY A 3 0.65 -15.65 -9.09
C GLY A 3 0.23 -14.31 -9.66
N ALA A 4 0.02 -13.34 -8.79
CA ALA A 4 -0.07 -11.94 -9.17
C ALA A 4 0.12 -11.08 -7.90
N VAL A 5 1.29 -10.46 -7.76
CA VAL A 5 1.53 -9.41 -6.76
C VAL A 5 1.58 -8.06 -7.47
N MET A 6 0.94 -7.04 -6.89
CA MET A 6 0.97 -5.67 -7.44
C MET A 6 2.31 -4.95 -7.23
N CYS A 7 3.18 -5.52 -6.40
CA CYS A 7 4.46 -4.92 -6.05
C CYS A 7 5.45 -6.03 -5.74
N CYS A 8 6.44 -6.21 -6.60
CA CYS A 8 7.64 -6.98 -6.32
C CYS A 8 8.59 -6.11 -5.48
N CYS A 9 8.58 -6.29 -4.16
CA CYS A 9 9.35 -5.46 -3.23
C CYS A 9 10.87 -5.57 -3.49
N GLY A 10 11.54 -4.42 -3.60
CA GLY A 10 12.95 -4.29 -3.93
C GLY A 10 13.90 -5.10 -3.05
N PRO A 11 13.66 -5.27 -1.73
CA PRO A 11 14.51 -6.11 -0.90
C PRO A 11 14.66 -7.58 -1.33
N CYS A 12 13.68 -8.13 -2.05
CA CYS A 12 13.67 -9.54 -2.44
C CYS A 12 12.86 -9.74 -3.72
N ALA A 13 13.31 -9.10 -4.81
CA ALA A 13 12.71 -9.25 -6.14
C ALA A 13 13.75 -9.76 -7.14
N MET A 14 13.34 -10.67 -8.03
CA MET A 14 14.15 -11.18 -9.12
C MET A 14 13.39 -11.05 -10.44
N TYR A 15 14.06 -10.54 -11.46
CA TYR A 15 13.49 -10.33 -12.79
C TYR A 15 14.29 -11.09 -13.84
N ARG A 16 13.59 -11.65 -14.82
CA ARG A 16 14.25 -12.21 -16.00
C ARG A 16 14.89 -11.06 -16.77
N ARG A 17 16.22 -11.13 -16.98
CA ARG A 17 16.98 -10.08 -17.69
C ARG A 17 16.34 -9.67 -19.02
N SER A 18 15.92 -10.64 -19.84
CA SER A 18 15.29 -10.35 -21.13
C SER A 18 13.97 -9.58 -21.01
N ALA A 19 13.17 -9.83 -19.97
CA ALA A 19 11.95 -9.08 -19.71
C ALA A 19 12.26 -7.65 -19.21
N LEU A 20 13.26 -7.52 -18.33
CA LEU A 20 13.68 -6.22 -17.82
C LEU A 20 14.22 -5.30 -18.92
N LEU A 21 15.09 -5.82 -19.79
CA LEU A 21 15.67 -5.04 -20.89
C LEU A 21 14.62 -4.50 -21.88
N LEU A 22 13.50 -5.20 -22.05
CA LEU A 22 12.39 -4.71 -22.90
C LEU A 22 11.68 -3.49 -22.32
N LEU A 23 11.81 -3.25 -21.00
CA LEU A 23 11.07 -2.23 -20.27
C LEU A 23 11.97 -1.16 -19.66
N LEU A 24 13.29 -1.35 -19.71
CA LEU A 24 14.27 -0.49 -19.03
C LEU A 24 14.18 0.96 -19.48
N ASP A 25 14.11 1.21 -20.79
CA ASP A 25 13.97 2.56 -21.35
C ASP A 25 12.69 3.26 -20.84
N LYS A 26 11.55 2.55 -20.84
CA LYS A 26 10.28 3.08 -20.31
C LYS A 26 10.32 3.32 -18.81
N TYR A 27 11.07 2.48 -18.09
CA TYR A 27 11.23 2.57 -16.64
C TYR A 27 12.11 3.77 -16.26
N GLU A 28 13.20 4.03 -17.00
CA GLU A 28 14.14 5.13 -16.76
C GLU A 28 13.58 6.50 -17.21
N THR A 29 12.79 6.53 -18.28
CA THR A 29 12.25 7.78 -18.86
C THR A 29 10.87 8.16 -18.30
N GLN A 30 10.45 7.56 -17.19
CA GLN A 30 9.13 7.79 -16.64
C GLN A 30 8.90 9.25 -16.21
N LEU A 31 7.74 9.78 -16.58
CA LEU A 31 7.31 11.12 -16.20
C LEU A 31 6.03 11.05 -15.36
N PHE A 32 5.98 11.86 -14.31
CA PHE A 32 4.74 12.14 -13.59
C PHE A 32 4.48 13.63 -13.53
N ARG A 33 3.31 14.03 -14.06
CA ARG A 33 2.93 15.44 -14.21
C ARG A 33 4.02 16.28 -14.90
N GLY A 34 4.68 15.68 -15.90
CA GLY A 34 5.71 16.33 -16.71
C GLY A 34 7.11 16.41 -16.07
N ARG A 35 7.34 15.76 -14.93
CA ARG A 35 8.65 15.70 -14.26
C ARG A 35 9.19 14.27 -14.20
N PRO A 36 10.51 14.05 -14.32
CA PRO A 36 11.13 12.76 -14.02
C PRO A 36 10.69 12.23 -12.66
N SER A 37 10.45 10.93 -12.57
CA SER A 37 9.98 10.29 -11.36
C SER A 37 10.96 9.26 -10.84
N ASP A 38 11.62 9.59 -9.72
CA ASP A 38 12.63 8.72 -9.09
C ASP A 38 12.05 7.92 -7.90
N PHE A 39 10.76 8.06 -7.59
CA PHE A 39 10.09 7.44 -6.43
C PHE A 39 9.11 6.35 -6.86
N GLY A 40 9.13 5.20 -6.16
CA GLY A 40 8.17 4.12 -6.39
C GLY A 40 8.64 3.03 -7.36
N GLU A 41 9.96 2.86 -7.47
CA GLU A 41 10.65 1.93 -8.37
C GLU A 41 9.98 0.55 -8.48
N ASP A 42 9.74 -0.10 -7.34
CA ASP A 42 9.26 -1.48 -7.28
C ASP A 42 7.86 -1.67 -7.90
N ARG A 43 6.90 -0.82 -7.48
CA ARG A 43 5.50 -0.95 -7.89
C ARG A 43 5.33 -0.49 -9.34
N HIS A 44 6.02 0.57 -9.73
CA HIS A 44 6.02 1.04 -11.11
C HIS A 44 6.59 -0.01 -12.07
N LEU A 45 7.76 -0.59 -11.75
CA LEU A 45 8.34 -1.66 -12.56
C LEU A 45 7.42 -2.87 -12.64
N THR A 46 6.76 -3.24 -11.52
CA THR A 46 5.76 -4.31 -11.50
C THR A 46 4.59 -4.01 -12.43
N ILE A 47 4.08 -2.78 -12.43
CA ILE A 47 3.02 -2.32 -13.32
C ILE A 47 3.46 -2.41 -14.78
N LEU A 48 4.68 -1.98 -15.12
CA LEU A 48 5.21 -2.10 -16.49
C LEU A 48 5.32 -3.56 -16.94
N MET A 49 5.79 -4.44 -16.05
CA MET A 49 5.89 -5.88 -16.31
C MET A 49 4.52 -6.50 -16.59
N LEU A 50 3.53 -6.19 -15.75
CA LEU A 50 2.15 -6.66 -15.91
C LEU A 50 1.52 -6.12 -17.20
N ASN A 51 1.74 -4.84 -17.51
CA ASN A 51 1.24 -4.21 -18.74
C ASN A 51 1.86 -4.84 -20.00
N ALA A 52 3.11 -5.31 -19.93
CA ALA A 52 3.78 -6.03 -21.00
C ALA A 52 3.35 -7.51 -21.12
N GLY A 53 2.40 -7.97 -20.31
CA GLY A 53 1.89 -9.34 -20.32
C GLY A 53 2.73 -10.34 -19.54
N PHE A 54 3.74 -9.88 -18.79
CA PHE A 54 4.49 -10.75 -17.88
C PHE A 54 3.69 -11.05 -16.61
N ARG A 55 4.10 -12.10 -15.91
CA ARG A 55 3.48 -12.54 -14.65
C ARG A 55 4.42 -12.27 -13.48
N THR A 56 3.84 -11.94 -12.33
CA THR A 56 4.56 -11.84 -11.06
C THR A 56 4.14 -12.98 -10.14
N GLU A 57 5.10 -13.54 -9.39
CA GLU A 57 4.84 -14.63 -8.46
C GLU A 57 5.43 -14.31 -7.09
N TYR A 58 4.66 -14.63 -6.04
CA TYR A 58 5.15 -14.62 -4.67
C TYR A 58 5.80 -15.97 -4.36
N VAL A 59 7.03 -15.94 -3.85
CA VAL A 59 7.80 -17.13 -3.46
C VAL A 59 7.99 -17.10 -1.94
N PRO A 60 7.24 -17.92 -1.17
CA PRO A 60 7.30 -17.89 0.30
C PRO A 60 8.68 -18.16 0.88
N ASP A 61 9.48 -18.98 0.19
CA ASP A 61 10.83 -19.38 0.62
C ASP A 61 11.90 -18.33 0.29
N ALA A 62 11.56 -17.29 -0.49
CA ALA A 62 12.46 -16.18 -0.80
C ALA A 62 12.43 -15.15 0.34
N ILE A 63 13.33 -15.33 1.31
CA ILE A 63 13.38 -14.53 2.54
C ILE A 63 14.58 -13.57 2.48
N ALA A 64 14.34 -12.28 2.74
CA ALA A 64 15.38 -11.27 2.91
C ALA A 64 15.21 -10.52 4.23
N ALA A 65 16.32 -10.30 4.94
CA ALA A 65 16.38 -9.43 6.11
C ALA A 65 16.70 -7.99 5.66
N THR A 66 15.98 -7.02 6.19
CA THR A 66 16.17 -5.60 5.84
C THR A 66 16.33 -4.75 7.08
N VAL A 67 17.01 -3.61 6.90
CA VAL A 67 17.08 -2.57 7.91
C VAL A 67 15.75 -1.82 7.95
N VAL A 68 15.17 -1.72 9.14
CA VAL A 68 13.98 -0.91 9.39
C VAL A 68 14.35 0.40 10.07
N PRO A 69 13.62 1.50 9.84
CA PRO A 69 13.84 2.75 10.55
C PRO A 69 13.79 2.55 12.07
N ASN A 70 14.80 3.04 12.78
CA ASN A 70 14.91 2.96 14.24
C ASN A 70 14.40 4.25 14.95
N SER A 71 13.91 5.23 14.20
CA SER A 71 13.38 6.49 14.72
C SER A 71 12.06 6.85 14.04
N MET A 72 11.18 7.54 14.77
CA MET A 72 9.87 7.96 14.26
C MET A 72 10.01 8.90 13.05
N GLY A 73 10.96 9.83 13.07
CA GLY A 73 11.19 10.74 11.95
C GLY A 73 11.58 10.01 10.65
N ALA A 74 12.49 9.04 10.74
CA ALA A 74 12.86 8.23 9.59
C ALA A 74 11.70 7.33 9.11
N TYR A 75 10.93 6.77 10.05
CA TYR A 75 9.73 5.99 9.74
C TYR A 75 8.68 6.80 8.99
N LEU A 76 8.34 8.00 9.45
CA LEU A 76 7.33 8.85 8.81
C LEU A 76 7.77 9.33 7.43
N ARG A 77 9.05 9.70 7.23
CA ARG A 77 9.57 10.02 5.89
C ARG A 77 9.44 8.84 4.93
N GLN A 78 9.77 7.63 5.40
CA GLN A 78 9.58 6.41 4.61
C GLN A 78 8.11 6.16 4.26
N GLN A 79 7.20 6.26 5.23
CA GLN A 79 5.76 6.09 4.98
C GLN A 79 5.21 7.14 4.03
N LEU A 80 5.67 8.39 4.11
CA LEU A 80 5.26 9.48 3.23
C LEU A 80 5.66 9.18 1.78
N ARG A 81 6.90 8.75 1.56
CA ARG A 81 7.39 8.31 0.26
C ARG A 81 6.58 7.14 -0.29
N TRP A 82 6.31 6.13 0.53
CA TRP A 82 5.49 4.97 0.14
C TRP A 82 4.06 5.36 -0.21
N ALA A 83 3.44 6.25 0.57
CA ALA A 83 2.10 6.76 0.30
C ALA A 83 2.03 7.52 -1.02
N ARG A 84 2.98 8.43 -1.27
CA ARG A 84 3.07 9.19 -2.53
C ARG A 84 3.20 8.26 -3.74
N SER A 85 4.14 7.31 -3.73
CA SER A 85 4.28 6.32 -4.80
C SER A 85 3.00 5.52 -4.98
N THR A 86 2.43 4.99 -3.89
CA THR A 86 1.20 4.17 -3.97
C THR A 86 0.04 4.92 -4.65
N PHE A 87 -0.17 6.20 -4.33
CA PHE A 87 -1.24 6.99 -4.97
C PHE A 87 -0.98 7.20 -6.47
N ARG A 88 0.27 7.51 -6.84
CA ARG A 88 0.67 7.73 -8.23
C ARG A 88 0.52 6.45 -9.05
N ASP A 89 1.05 5.36 -8.52
CA ASP A 89 1.02 4.04 -9.16
C ASP A 89 -0.39 3.48 -9.23
N THR A 90 -1.23 3.73 -8.22
CA THR A 90 -2.66 3.36 -8.28
C THR A 90 -3.33 4.07 -9.45
N LEU A 91 -3.14 5.38 -9.62
CA LEU A 91 -3.73 6.14 -10.73
C LEU A 91 -3.30 5.59 -12.11
N LEU A 92 -2.04 5.17 -12.24
CA LEU A 92 -1.53 4.53 -13.45
C LEU A 92 -2.13 3.13 -13.65
N ALA A 93 -2.18 2.33 -12.59
CA ALA A 93 -2.69 0.96 -12.61
C ALA A 93 -4.21 0.87 -12.85
N LEU A 94 -4.99 1.92 -12.55
CA LEU A 94 -6.45 1.94 -12.77
C LEU A 94 -6.82 1.56 -14.21
N ARG A 95 -6.04 1.99 -15.20
CA ARG A 95 -6.27 1.70 -16.61
C ARG A 95 -5.98 0.24 -16.97
N LEU A 96 -5.14 -0.42 -16.17
CA LEU A 96 -4.74 -1.81 -16.39
C LEU A 96 -5.68 -2.81 -15.73
N LEU A 97 -6.45 -2.39 -14.71
CA LEU A 97 -7.34 -3.25 -13.93
C LEU A 97 -8.21 -4.21 -14.77
N PRO A 98 -8.82 -3.80 -15.90
CA PRO A 98 -9.64 -4.71 -16.71
C PRO A 98 -8.85 -5.88 -17.32
N GLY A 99 -7.54 -5.71 -17.53
CA GLY A 99 -6.65 -6.73 -18.10
C GLY A 99 -5.87 -7.53 -17.06
N LEU A 100 -5.99 -7.20 -15.77
CA LEU A 100 -5.32 -7.92 -14.69
C LEU A 100 -6.10 -9.17 -14.26
N ASP A 101 -5.40 -10.12 -13.62
CA ASP A 101 -6.04 -11.27 -13.00
C ASP A 101 -7.08 -10.83 -11.95
N ARG A 102 -8.18 -11.59 -11.83
CA ARG A 102 -9.29 -11.25 -10.92
C ARG A 102 -8.84 -11.09 -9.48
N TYR A 103 -7.92 -11.94 -9.01
CA TYR A 103 -7.40 -11.85 -7.65
C TYR A 103 -6.58 -10.58 -7.46
N LEU A 104 -5.77 -10.23 -8.45
CA LEU A 104 -4.97 -9.01 -8.44
C LEU A 104 -5.85 -7.75 -8.41
N THR A 105 -6.92 -7.74 -9.19
CA THR A 105 -7.89 -6.64 -9.19
C THR A 105 -8.58 -6.50 -7.84
N LEU A 106 -8.99 -7.61 -7.21
CA LEU A 106 -9.55 -7.60 -5.85
C LEU A 106 -8.54 -7.08 -4.82
N ASP A 107 -7.27 -7.47 -4.92
CA ASP A 107 -6.19 -7.00 -4.06
C ASP A 107 -5.98 -5.48 -4.21
N VAL A 108 -5.93 -4.95 -5.44
CA VAL A 108 -5.82 -3.50 -5.68
C VAL A 108 -7.02 -2.74 -5.08
N ILE A 109 -8.24 -3.25 -5.31
CA ILE A 109 -9.46 -2.63 -4.77
C ILE A 109 -9.39 -2.63 -3.25
N GLY A 110 -9.06 -3.76 -2.62
CA GLY A 110 -8.97 -3.87 -1.16
C GLY A 110 -7.92 -2.94 -0.55
N GLN A 111 -6.73 -2.85 -1.16
CA GLN A 111 -5.63 -1.99 -0.70
C GLN A 111 -5.99 -0.49 -0.75
N ASN A 112 -6.86 -0.07 -1.67
CA ASN A 112 -7.27 1.33 -1.82
C ASN A 112 -8.55 1.65 -1.04
N LEU A 113 -9.55 0.77 -1.10
CA LEU A 113 -10.85 0.98 -0.47
C LEU A 113 -10.75 0.88 1.07
N GLY A 114 -9.94 -0.04 1.60
CA GLY A 114 -9.78 -0.22 3.05
C GLY A 114 -9.35 1.07 3.78
N PRO A 115 -8.22 1.70 3.39
CA PRO A 115 -7.80 2.98 3.98
C PRO A 115 -8.82 4.11 3.79
N LEU A 116 -9.54 4.15 2.67
CA LEU A 116 -10.58 5.16 2.41
C LEU A 116 -11.79 5.00 3.35
N LEU A 117 -12.28 3.76 3.51
CA LEU A 117 -13.38 3.46 4.43
C LEU A 117 -12.99 3.71 5.89
N LEU A 118 -11.73 3.41 6.27
CA LEU A 118 -11.21 3.73 7.58
C LEU A 118 -11.17 5.25 7.80
N ALA A 119 -10.66 6.02 6.82
CA ALA A 119 -10.63 7.47 6.89
C ALA A 119 -12.03 8.06 7.04
N LEU A 120 -12.99 7.60 6.22
CA LEU A 120 -14.38 8.04 6.30
C LEU A 120 -14.98 7.73 7.67
N SER A 121 -14.76 6.52 8.20
CA SER A 121 -15.26 6.11 9.51
C SER A 121 -14.70 6.97 10.64
N VAL A 122 -13.41 7.31 10.59
CA VAL A 122 -12.78 8.22 11.56
C VAL A 122 -13.38 9.62 11.45
N LEU A 123 -13.53 10.15 10.23
CA LEU A 123 -14.12 11.49 10.01
C LEU A 123 -15.57 11.57 10.50
N THR A 124 -16.40 10.56 10.22
CA THR A 124 -17.79 10.54 10.70
C THR A 124 -17.86 10.37 12.22
N GLY A 125 -16.97 9.57 12.82
CA GLY A 125 -16.86 9.46 14.27
C GLY A 125 -16.46 10.77 14.94
N LEU A 126 -15.49 11.48 14.38
CA LEU A 126 -15.08 12.81 14.87
C LEU A 126 -16.20 13.84 14.69
N ALA A 127 -16.92 13.82 13.57
CA ALA A 127 -18.06 14.68 13.33
C ALA A 127 -19.19 14.43 14.34
N GLN A 128 -19.50 13.16 14.64
CA GLN A 128 -20.47 12.80 15.67
C GLN A 128 -20.06 13.38 17.04
N LEU A 129 -18.79 13.18 17.43
CA LEU A 129 -18.27 13.70 18.69
C LEU A 129 -18.37 15.23 18.74
N ALA A 130 -17.99 15.92 17.67
CA ALA A 130 -18.01 17.38 17.60
C ALA A 130 -19.44 17.97 17.65
N LEU A 131 -20.40 17.33 16.98
CA LEU A 131 -21.77 17.83 16.86
C LEU A 131 -22.66 17.46 18.05
N THR A 132 -22.41 16.32 18.69
CA THR A 132 -23.30 15.77 19.73
C THR A 132 -22.66 15.70 21.11
N ALA A 133 -21.34 15.94 21.21
CA ALA A 133 -20.54 15.70 22.42
C ALA A 133 -20.62 14.25 22.95
N THR A 134 -21.11 13.30 22.14
CA THR A 134 -21.18 11.88 22.49
C THR A 134 -20.04 11.09 21.89
N VAL A 135 -19.52 10.12 22.64
CA VAL A 135 -18.46 9.23 22.16
C VAL A 135 -19.03 8.31 21.05
N PRO A 136 -18.37 8.22 19.87
CA PRO A 136 -18.84 7.42 18.74
C PRO A 136 -18.53 5.92 18.93
N TRP A 137 -19.19 5.29 19.92
CA TRP A 137 -18.95 3.89 20.28
C TRP A 137 -19.15 2.91 19.13
N SER A 138 -20.16 3.14 18.27
CA SER A 138 -20.42 2.29 17.10
C SER A 138 -19.22 2.27 16.14
N THR A 139 -18.65 3.44 15.84
CA THR A 139 -17.45 3.57 15.01
C THR A 139 -16.25 2.88 15.65
N ILE A 140 -16.03 3.11 16.96
CA ILE A 140 -14.92 2.50 17.70
C ILE A 140 -15.02 0.96 17.66
N LEU A 141 -16.21 0.41 17.96
CA LEU A 141 -16.45 -1.03 17.96
C LEU A 141 -16.34 -1.63 16.55
N MET A 142 -16.78 -0.92 15.52
CA MET A 142 -16.64 -1.36 14.12
C MET A 142 -15.16 -1.45 13.71
N ILE A 143 -14.37 -0.41 13.99
CA ILE A 143 -12.92 -0.41 13.68
C ILE A 143 -12.20 -1.51 14.47
N ALA A 144 -12.51 -1.66 15.76
CA ALA A 144 -11.92 -2.68 16.61
C ALA A 144 -12.26 -4.10 16.11
N SER A 145 -13.53 -4.38 15.83
CA SER A 145 -13.98 -5.68 15.35
C SER A 145 -13.39 -6.04 13.98
N MET A 146 -13.43 -5.13 13.00
CA MET A 146 -12.81 -5.36 11.68
C MET A 146 -11.30 -5.58 11.78
N THR A 147 -10.62 -4.84 12.66
CA THR A 147 -9.19 -5.06 12.94
C THR A 147 -8.94 -6.44 13.52
N MET A 148 -9.73 -6.86 14.51
CA MET A 148 -9.64 -8.19 15.12
C MET A 148 -9.90 -9.30 14.11
N VAL A 149 -10.92 -9.17 13.27
CA VAL A 149 -11.23 -10.14 12.22
C VAL A 149 -10.05 -10.25 11.24
N ARG A 150 -9.53 -9.11 10.74
CA ARG A 150 -8.39 -9.11 9.81
C ARG A 150 -7.15 -9.75 10.42
N CYS A 151 -6.77 -9.35 11.62
CA CYS A 151 -5.61 -9.88 12.33
C CYS A 151 -5.79 -11.36 12.68
N GLY A 152 -7.00 -11.77 13.08
CA GLY A 152 -7.34 -13.16 13.38
C GLY A 152 -7.27 -14.07 12.15
N VAL A 153 -7.82 -13.62 11.02
CA VAL A 153 -7.70 -14.34 9.74
C VAL A 153 -6.24 -14.46 9.32
N ALA A 154 -5.44 -13.39 9.44
CA ALA A 154 -4.02 -13.42 9.13
C ALA A 154 -3.26 -14.40 10.04
N ALA A 155 -3.48 -14.35 11.36
CA ALA A 155 -2.86 -15.25 12.33
C ALA A 155 -3.24 -16.72 12.06
N PHE A 156 -4.50 -16.99 11.74
CA PHE A 156 -4.99 -18.33 11.41
C PHE A 156 -4.37 -18.86 10.11
N ARG A 157 -4.36 -18.04 9.05
CA ARG A 157 -3.83 -18.42 7.72
C ARG A 157 -2.32 -18.62 7.75
N ALA A 158 -1.59 -17.78 8.47
CA ALA A 158 -0.14 -17.88 8.61
C ALA A 158 0.29 -18.87 9.71
N ARG A 159 -0.65 -19.35 10.54
CA ARG A 159 -0.38 -20.20 11.72
C ARG A 159 0.58 -19.56 12.71
N GLU A 160 0.51 -18.24 12.86
CA GLU A 160 1.41 -17.47 13.72
C GLU A 160 0.66 -16.37 14.47
N LEU A 161 0.69 -16.43 15.81
CA LEU A 161 -0.02 -15.48 16.65
C LEU A 161 0.56 -14.06 16.62
N ARG A 162 1.80 -13.89 16.15
CA ARG A 162 2.43 -12.56 16.00
C ARG A 162 1.59 -11.60 15.14
N PHE A 163 0.77 -12.13 14.23
CA PHE A 163 -0.10 -11.29 13.40
C PHE A 163 -1.21 -10.57 14.18
N LEU A 164 -1.54 -11.04 15.40
CA LEU A 164 -2.45 -10.32 16.29
C LEU A 164 -1.85 -9.00 16.78
N GLY A 165 -0.52 -8.90 16.86
CA GLY A 165 0.18 -7.66 17.21
C GLY A 165 -0.06 -6.52 16.22
N PHE A 166 -0.41 -6.83 14.96
CA PHE A 166 -0.80 -5.81 13.97
C PHE A 166 -2.09 -5.08 14.33
N SER A 167 -2.85 -5.54 15.32
CA SER A 167 -4.00 -4.78 15.81
C SER A 167 -3.62 -3.43 16.41
N LEU A 168 -2.47 -3.37 17.10
CA LEU A 168 -1.91 -2.12 17.62
C LEU A 168 -1.49 -1.18 16.47
N HIS A 169 -1.15 -1.75 15.32
CA HIS A 169 -0.82 -0.98 14.12
C HIS A 169 -2.04 -0.19 13.59
N THR A 170 -3.28 -0.59 13.89
CA THR A 170 -4.46 0.22 13.54
C THR A 170 -4.45 1.58 14.26
N LEU A 171 -4.00 1.63 15.51
CA LEU A 171 -3.89 2.90 16.26
C LEU A 171 -2.88 3.84 15.59
N LEU A 172 -1.72 3.30 15.17
CA LEU A 172 -0.72 4.04 14.40
C LEU A 172 -1.28 4.51 13.05
N ASN A 173 -2.09 3.67 12.39
CA ASN A 173 -2.74 4.06 11.14
C ASN A 173 -3.67 5.25 11.34
N VAL A 174 -4.54 5.18 12.34
CA VAL A 174 -5.53 6.24 12.61
C VAL A 174 -4.84 7.54 13.04
N ALA A 175 -3.90 7.47 13.98
CA ALA A 175 -3.28 8.66 14.57
C ALA A 175 -2.22 9.32 13.68
N LEU A 176 -1.42 8.53 12.95
CA LEU A 176 -0.25 9.05 12.22
C LEU A 176 -0.37 8.86 10.71
N LEU A 177 -0.69 7.64 10.24
CA LEU A 177 -0.58 7.34 8.82
C LEU A 177 -1.74 7.90 8.00
N LEU A 178 -2.94 8.02 8.54
CA LEU A 178 -4.08 8.64 7.85
C LEU A 178 -3.84 10.13 7.56
N PRO A 179 -3.47 10.97 8.55
CA PRO A 179 -3.08 12.36 8.27
C PRO A 179 -1.92 12.45 7.28
N LEU A 180 -0.90 11.59 7.44
CA LEU A 180 0.26 11.54 6.54
C LEU A 180 -0.13 11.16 5.12
N LYS A 181 -1.06 10.23 4.92
CA LYS A 181 -1.59 9.87 3.60
C LYS A 181 -2.41 11.02 2.99
N ALA A 182 -3.20 11.73 3.79
CA ALA A 182 -3.88 12.94 3.31
C ALA A 182 -2.87 14.01 2.85
N TYR A 183 -1.82 14.24 3.64
CA TYR A 183 -0.71 15.14 3.25
C TYR A 183 0.03 14.67 1.99
N ALA A 184 0.28 13.35 1.86
CA ALA A 184 0.90 12.76 0.69
C ALA A 184 0.07 13.01 -0.58
N LEU A 185 -1.26 12.91 -0.50
CA LEU A 185 -2.17 13.17 -1.62
C LEU A 185 -2.14 14.64 -2.08
N CYS A 186 -1.99 15.57 -1.14
CA CYS A 186 -1.82 17.00 -1.45
C CYS A 186 -0.42 17.34 -2.01
N THR A 187 0.57 16.47 -1.79
CA THR A 187 1.98 16.72 -2.13
C THR A 187 2.55 15.73 -3.16
N LEU A 188 1.71 15.14 -4.00
CA LEU A 188 2.12 14.12 -4.98
C LEU A 188 3.20 14.57 -5.97
N SER A 189 3.28 15.88 -6.27
CA SER A 189 4.29 16.43 -7.18
C SER A 189 5.64 16.70 -6.51
N ASN A 190 5.73 16.53 -5.19
CA ASN A 190 6.95 16.76 -4.45
C ASN A 190 7.85 15.51 -4.54
N SER A 191 9.01 15.69 -5.19
CA SER A 191 10.08 14.71 -5.36
C SER A 191 11.20 14.86 -4.32
N ASP A 192 11.01 15.66 -3.27
CA ASP A 192 12.01 15.85 -2.23
C ASP A 192 11.84 14.81 -1.10
N TRP A 193 12.99 14.41 -0.55
CA TRP A 193 13.14 13.42 0.54
C TRP A 193 12.77 13.96 1.92
#